data_AF-A0A1V6M105-F1
#
_entry.id   AF-A0A1V6M105-F1
#
_cell.length_a   1.000
_cell.length_b   1.000
_cell.length_c   1.000
_cell.angle_alpha   90.00
_cell.angle_beta   90.00
_cell.angle_gamma   90.00
#
_symmetry.space_group_name_H-M   'P 1'
#
loop_
_entity.id
_entity.type
_entity.pdbx_description
1 polymer ?
#
loop_
_entity_poly.entity_id
_entity_poly.type
_entity_poly.pdbx_seq_one_letter_code
_entity_poly.pdbx_strand_id
1 'polypeptide(L)' 'MVFGVLANNVWSFASADNTDKPWVNQMLLQPFFNYNFPKGWYLTSSPIIAANWKEDHNERWVVPVGGGGGKIFKIGRQ' A
#
# COMPACT_ATOMS: atom_id res chain seq x y z
N MET A 1 -19.37 0.68 4.24
CA MET A 1 -18.18 -0.15 3.92
C MET A 1 -17.47 0.54 2.77
N VAL A 2 -16.16 0.75 2.90
CA VAL A 2 -15.34 1.37 1.86
C VAL A 2 -14.15 0.45 1.61
N PHE A 3 -13.89 0.14 0.35
CA PHE A 3 -12.72 -0.61 -0.07
C PHE A 3 -12.24 -0.06 -1.40
N GLY A 4 -10.94 -0.16 -1.65
CA GLY A 4 -10.35 0.32 -2.88
C GLY A 4 -8.88 -0.05 -2.95
N VAL A 5 -8.28 0.27 -4.09
CA VAL A 5 -6.87 -0.02 -4.33
C VAL A 5 -6.26 1.17 -5.06
N LEU A 6 -5.14 1.66 -4.53
CA LEU A 6 -4.32 2.65 -5.21
C LEU A 6 -3.10 1.96 -5.82
N ALA A 7 -3.01 1.96 -7.14
CA ALA A 7 -1.86 1.43 -7.88
C ALA A 7 -1.06 2.58 -8.50
N ASN A 8 0.26 2.53 -8.37
CA ASN A 8 1.18 3.47 -8.96
C ASN A 8 2.38 2.70 -9.54
N ASN A 9 2.73 2.96 -10.80
CA ASN A 9 3.90 2.34 -11.43
C ASN A 9 4.78 3.43 -12.02
N VAL A 10 6.05 3.45 -11.60
CA VAL A 10 7.04 4.45 -12.02
C VAL A 10 8.13 3.73 -12.79
N TRP A 11 8.31 4.12 -14.05
CA TRP A 11 9.40 3.63 -14.89
C TRP A 11 10.20 4.80 -15.50
N SER A 12 11.48 4.57 -15.78
CA SER A 12 12.31 5.47 -16.59
C SER A 12 12.54 4.88 -17.98
N PHE A 13 12.31 5.67 -19.02
CA PHE A 13 12.52 5.30 -20.43
C PHE A 13 13.77 5.96 -21.04
N ALA A 14 14.26 7.06 -20.47
CA ALA A 14 15.26 7.93 -21.10
C ALA A 14 16.71 7.72 -20.63
N SER A 15 17.06 6.52 -20.17
CA SER A 15 18.42 6.17 -19.70
C SER A 15 19.18 5.25 -20.67
N ALA A 16 18.78 5.19 -21.94
CA ALA A 16 19.46 4.35 -22.93
C ALA A 16 20.88 4.85 -23.29
N ASP A 17 21.16 6.16 -23.15
CA ASP A 17 22.41 6.77 -23.63
C ASP A 17 23.24 7.54 -22.58
N ASN A 18 22.83 7.58 -21.30
CA ASN A 18 23.60 8.26 -20.25
C ASN A 18 23.89 7.35 -19.07
N THR A 19 25.17 7.03 -18.89
CA THR A 19 25.76 6.17 -17.84
C THR A 19 25.43 6.60 -16.40
N ASP A 20 24.93 7.82 -16.20
CA ASP A 20 24.68 8.41 -14.88
C ASP A 20 23.26 8.20 -14.30
N LYS A 21 22.29 7.65 -15.05
CA LYS A 21 20.93 7.47 -14.54
C LYS A 21 20.48 6.01 -14.57
N PRO A 22 20.45 5.30 -13.43
CA PRO A 22 19.99 3.92 -13.39
C PRO A 22 18.54 3.81 -13.87
N TRP A 23 18.26 2.78 -14.67
CA TRP A 23 16.89 2.42 -15.04
C TRP A 23 16.09 2.08 -13.77
N VAL A 24 14.93 2.72 -13.60
CA VAL A 24 14.00 2.45 -12.50
C VAL A 24 12.73 1.83 -13.07
N ASN A 25 12.21 0.81 -12.40
CA ASN A 25 10.92 0.20 -12.69
C ASN A 25 10.33 -0.30 -11.37
N GLN A 26 9.55 0.56 -10.71
CA GLN A 26 9.01 0.30 -9.38
C GLN A 26 7.50 0.44 -9.39
N MET A 27 6.81 -0.59 -8.91
CA MET A 27 5.38 -0.60 -8.71
C MET A 27 5.04 -0.48 -7.22
N LEU A 28 4.01 0.28 -6.91
CA LEU A 28 3.44 0.45 -5.58
C LEU A 28 1.94 0.17 -5.65
N LEU A 29 1.48 -0.72 -4.79
CA LEU A 29 0.09 -1.15 -4.70
C LEU A 29 -0.38 -1.03 -3.26
N GLN A 30 -1.40 -0.21 -3.04
CA GLN A 30 -1.93 0.13 -1.72
C GLN A 30 -3.42 -0.22 -1.69
N PRO A 31 -3.77 -1.49 -1.46
CA PRO A 31 -5.15 -1.83 -1.15
C PRO A 31 -5.53 -1.20 0.19
N PHE A 32 -6.76 -0.72 0.29
CA PHE A 32 -7.33 -0.26 1.55
C PHE A 32 -8.73 -0.87 1.71
N PHE A 33 -9.02 -1.30 2.92
CA PHE A 33 -10.37 -1.67 3.32
C PHE A 33 -10.72 -1.01 4.64
N ASN A 34 -11.97 -0.59 4.75
CA ASN A 34 -12.55 0.03 5.92
C ASN A 34 -13.97 -0.49 6.13
N TYR A 35 -14.16 -1.25 7.21
CA TYR A 35 -15.44 -1.82 7.60
C TYR A 35 -15.87 -1.25 8.96
N ASN A 36 -17.06 -0.67 9.00
CA ASN A 36 -17.64 -0.07 10.20
C ASN A 36 -18.73 -1.02 10.68
N PHE A 37 -18.51 -1.61 11.85
CA PHE A 37 -19.47 -2.50 12.49
C PHE A 37 -20.47 -1.69 13.34
N PRO A 38 -21.66 -2.26 13.60
CA PRO A 38 -22.57 -1.73 14.61
C PRO A 38 -21.88 -1.60 15.98
N LYS A 39 -22.31 -0.63 16.80
CA LYS A 39 -21.77 -0.37 18.15
C LYS A 39 -20.35 0.22 18.21
N GLY A 40 -19.96 0.97 17.17
CA GLY A 40 -18.73 1.78 17.15
C GLY A 40 -17.45 1.00 16.85
N TRP A 41 -17.54 -0.29 16.55
CA TRP A 41 -16.39 -1.08 16.14
C TRP A 41 -16.02 -0.74 14.70
N TYR A 42 -14.72 -0.63 14.41
CA TYR A 42 -14.22 -0.44 13.06
C TYR A 42 -12.99 -1.32 12.82
N LEU A 43 -12.85 -1.75 11.58
CA LEU A 43 -11.72 -2.52 11.10
C LEU A 43 -11.19 -1.83 9.86
N THR A 44 -9.88 -1.57 9.84
CA THR A 44 -9.21 -0.91 8.75
C THR A 44 -7.90 -1.61 8.43
N SER A 45 -7.59 -1.78 7.15
CA SER A 45 -6.27 -2.25 6.75
C SER A 45 -5.88 -1.53 5.48
N SER A 46 -4.62 -1.14 5.42
CA SER A 46 -4.03 -0.41 4.31
C SER A 46 -2.57 -0.83 4.13
N PRO A 47 -2.29 -2.09 3.73
CA PRO A 47 -0.92 -2.52 3.50
C PRO A 47 -0.37 -1.83 2.24
N ILE A 48 0.94 -1.57 2.23
CA ILE A 48 1.64 -0.93 1.13
C ILE A 48 2.55 -1.95 0.45
N ILE A 49 2.08 -2.57 -0.61
CA ILE A 49 2.85 -3.54 -1.39
C ILE A 49 3.76 -2.77 -2.35
N ALA A 50 5.07 -3.01 -2.29
CA ALA A 50 6.02 -2.45 -3.25
C ALA A 50 6.66 -3.58 -4.05
N ALA A 51 6.92 -3.33 -5.34
CA ALA A 51 7.64 -4.25 -6.19
C ALA A 51 8.74 -3.50 -6.96
N ASN A 52 9.99 -3.98 -6.85
CA ASN A 52 11.12 -3.45 -7.63
C ASN A 52 11.42 -4.42 -8.76
N TRP A 53 10.97 -4.09 -9.97
CA TRP A 53 11.08 -4.99 -11.11
C TRP A 53 12.53 -5.20 -11.60
N LYS A 54 13.54 -4.53 -11.03
CA LYS A 54 14.97 -4.74 -11.30
C LYS A 54 15.59 -5.88 -10.48
N GLU A 55 15.04 -6.20 -9.32
CA GLU A 55 15.59 -7.21 -8.42
C GLU A 55 15.29 -8.63 -8.89
N ASP A 56 16.18 -9.57 -8.55
CA ASP A 56 16.02 -11.00 -8.79
C ASP A 56 14.70 -11.51 -8.16
N HIS A 57 14.12 -12.53 -8.79
CA HIS A 57 12.73 -12.97 -8.58
C HIS A 57 12.27 -13.10 -7.12
N ASN A 58 13.18 -13.41 -6.19
CA ASN A 58 12.86 -13.61 -4.77
C ASN A 58 12.82 -12.35 -3.90
N GLU A 59 13.45 -11.24 -4.31
CA GLU A 59 13.49 -9.96 -3.54
C GLU A 59 12.66 -8.85 -4.20
N ARG A 60 12.01 -9.19 -5.31
CA ARG A 60 11.21 -8.30 -6.16
C ARG A 60 9.98 -7.71 -5.46
N TRP A 61 9.53 -8.27 -4.34
CA TRP A 61 8.27 -7.93 -3.68
C TRP A 61 8.45 -7.68 -2.18
N VAL A 62 8.04 -6.50 -1.72
CA VAL A 62 7.91 -6.16 -0.31
C VAL A 62 6.42 -6.11 0.02
N VAL A 63 5.96 -7.09 0.80
CA VAL A 63 4.56 -7.19 1.24
C VAL A 63 4.52 -6.97 2.75
N PRO A 64 4.18 -5.77 3.24
CA PRO A 64 3.98 -5.57 4.65
C PRO A 64 2.69 -6.25 5.09
N VAL A 65 2.80 -7.14 6.07
CA VAL A 65 1.64 -7.77 6.71
C VAL A 65 1.21 -6.84 7.85
N GLY A 66 0.09 -6.13 7.68
CA GLY A 66 -0.38 -5.17 8.68
C GLY A 66 -1.86 -4.79 8.53
N GLY A 67 -2.59 -4.81 9.64
CA GLY A 67 -3.99 -4.38 9.72
C GLY A 67 -4.32 -3.91 11.14
N GLY A 68 -5.28 -3.00 11.27
CA GLY A 68 -5.67 -2.38 12.54
C GLY A 68 -7.18 -2.43 12.77
N GLY A 69 -7.59 -2.82 13.98
CA GLY A 69 -9.00 -2.79 14.40
C GLY A 69 -9.15 -2.02 15.70
N GLY A 70 -10.23 -1.25 15.83
CA GLY A 70 -10.49 -0.44 17.01
C GLY A 70 -11.97 -0.35 17.35
N LYS A 71 -12.26 0.08 18.58
CA LYS A 71 -13.62 0.38 19.04
C LYS A 71 -13.71 1.85 19.39
N ILE A 72 -14.60 2.57 18.73
CA ILE A 72 -15.02 3.91 19.14
C ILE A 72 -15.95 3.73 20.33
N PHE A 73 -15.54 4.24 21.48
CA PHE A 73 -16.37 4.35 22.68
C PHE A 73 -16.56 5.82 23.01
N LYS A 74 -17.81 6.23 23.23
CA LYS A 74 -18.10 7.57 23.76
C LYS A 74 -17.73 7.62 25.23
N ILE A 75 -16.87 8.55 25.62
CA ILE A 75 -16.64 8.94 27.01
C ILE A 75 -17.47 10.20 27.26
N GLY A 76 -18.48 10.10 28.12
CA GLY A 76 -19.35 11.22 28.52
C GLY A 76 -20.81 11.12 28.02
N ARG A 77 -21.70 11.91 28.65
CA ARG A 77 -23.09 12.14 28.20
C ARG A 77 -23.10 13.28 27.17
N GLN A 78 -22.78 13.02 25.90
CA GLN A 78 -23.09 13.93 24.79
C GLN A 78 -23.18 13.18 23.46
#